data_AF-A0A263CYA7-F1
#
_entry.id   AF-A0A263CYA7-F1
#
_cell.length_a   1.000
_cell.length_b   1.000
_cell.length_c   1.000
_cell.angle_alpha   90.00
_cell.angle_beta   90.00
_cell.angle_gamma   90.00
#
_symmetry.space_group_name_H-M   'P 1'
#
loop_
_entity.id
_entity.type
_entity.pdbx_description
1 polymer ?
#
loop_
_entity_poly.entity_id
_entity_poly.type
_entity_poly.pdbx_seq_one_letter_code
_entity_poly.pdbx_strand_id
1 'polypeptide(L)'
;MLLLAVCTGCGVGASEVIPGAPGPDVATEGTPLYFVRDGELAMVLRSSAGTDVATALAILPDGVSPDEAARGFTTEVSPSAAPIDLVQGPDGAATVSLAIAPDSLSPTAMHQIACTARTTVRLTGDGITTDPVRCPVR
;
A
#
# COMPACT_ATOMS: atom_id res chain seq x y z
N MET A 1 33.95 46.48 -45.01
CA MET A 1 33.43 45.12 -45.27
C MET A 1 34.23 44.17 -44.38
N LEU A 2 33.83 43.88 -43.14
CA LEU A 2 32.69 43.08 -42.65
C LEU A 2 32.93 41.55 -42.75
N LEU A 3 33.24 40.97 -41.57
CA LEU A 3 33.00 39.62 -40.99
C LEU A 3 33.18 38.34 -41.83
N LEU A 4 33.75 37.30 -41.19
CA LEU A 4 33.04 36.03 -40.98
C LEU A 4 33.78 35.10 -39.99
N ALA A 5 33.17 34.90 -38.83
CA ALA A 5 33.46 33.85 -37.85
C ALA A 5 32.65 32.60 -38.21
N VAL A 6 33.22 31.40 -38.07
CA VAL A 6 32.45 30.15 -38.11
C VAL A 6 32.96 29.21 -37.02
N CYS A 7 32.07 28.96 -36.07
CA CYS A 7 32.20 28.03 -34.97
C CYS A 7 32.17 26.58 -35.47
N THR A 8 33.15 25.76 -35.10
CA THR A 8 33.07 24.30 -35.22
C THR A 8 32.33 23.73 -34.00
N GLY A 9 31.00 23.69 -34.07
CA GLY A 9 30.18 22.93 -33.12
C GLY A 9 30.17 21.45 -33.50
N CYS A 10 30.66 20.57 -32.62
CA CYS A 10 30.49 19.13 -32.75
C CYS A 10 29.00 18.78 -32.78
N GLY A 11 28.57 18.08 -33.83
CA GLY A 11 27.23 17.52 -33.93
C GLY A 11 27.00 16.46 -32.86
N VAL A 12 26.21 16.79 -31.84
CA VAL A 12 25.59 15.79 -30.97
C VAL A 12 24.44 15.18 -31.77
N GLY A 13 24.53 13.89 -32.07
CA GLY A 13 23.46 13.14 -32.72
C GLY A 13 22.21 13.22 -31.86
N ALA A 14 21.09 13.62 -32.46
CA ALA A 14 19.79 13.59 -31.80
C ALA A 14 19.50 12.13 -31.43
N SER A 15 19.62 11.81 -30.13
CA SER A 15 19.18 10.52 -29.62
C SER A 15 17.67 10.49 -29.81
N GLU A 16 17.21 9.51 -30.57
CA GLU A 16 15.82 9.25 -30.87
C GLU A 16 15.01 9.24 -29.55
N VAL A 17 13.92 10.01 -29.53
CA VAL A 17 13.03 10.09 -28.39
C VAL A 17 12.37 8.73 -28.27
N ILE A 18 12.76 7.94 -27.28
CA ILE A 18 12.01 6.74 -26.89
C ILE A 18 10.65 7.26 -26.46
N PRO A 19 9.52 6.86 -27.09
CA PRO A 19 8.22 7.19 -26.57
C PRO A 19 8.15 6.58 -25.18
N GLY A 20 8.15 7.44 -24.15
CA GLY A 20 7.85 6.99 -22.80
C GLY A 20 6.50 6.30 -22.85
N ALA A 21 6.45 5.03 -22.44
CA ALA A 21 5.19 4.38 -22.13
C ALA A 21 4.37 5.32 -21.21
N PRO A 22 3.02 5.29 -21.27
CA PRO A 22 2.20 6.09 -20.36
C PRO A 22 2.76 5.97 -18.95
N GLY A 23 3.20 7.08 -18.38
CA GLY A 23 3.68 7.09 -17.01
C GLY A 23 2.57 6.55 -16.13
N PRO A 24 2.88 5.74 -15.09
CA PRO A 24 1.84 5.29 -14.18
C PRO A 24 1.10 6.53 -13.67
N ASP A 25 -0.24 6.48 -13.72
CA ASP A 25 -1.10 7.44 -13.03
C ASP A 25 -0.71 7.41 -11.56
N VAL A 26 0.24 8.26 -11.18
CA VAL A 26 0.59 8.50 -9.79
C VAL A 26 -0.58 9.27 -9.22
N ALA A 27 -1.54 8.53 -8.68
CA ALA A 27 -2.52 9.07 -7.76
C ALA A 27 -1.73 9.71 -6.60
N THR A 28 -1.46 11.00 -6.72
CA THR A 28 -0.81 11.80 -5.67
C THR A 28 -1.70 11.88 -4.42
N GLU A 29 -2.99 11.55 -4.58
CA GLU A 29 -3.98 11.38 -3.53
C GLU A 29 -4.52 9.93 -3.57
N GLY A 30 -4.27 9.16 -2.52
CA GLY A 30 -4.77 7.80 -2.39
C GLY A 30 -4.50 7.25 -1.00
N THR A 31 -5.33 6.31 -0.56
CA THR A 31 -5.12 5.62 0.71
C THR A 31 -4.03 4.57 0.54
N PRO A 32 -3.00 4.58 1.41
CA PRO A 32 -1.97 3.55 1.40
C PRO A 32 -2.50 2.24 1.98
N LEU A 33 -2.39 1.17 1.19
CA LEU A 33 -2.65 -0.22 1.59
C LEU A 33 -1.33 -0.99 1.53
N TYR A 34 -1.17 -1.97 2.41
CA TYR A 34 -0.02 -2.87 2.36
C TYR A 34 -0.44 -4.27 1.90
N PHE A 35 0.16 -4.68 0.79
CA PHE A 35 0.02 -6.02 0.21
C PHE A 35 1.35 -6.76 0.25
N VAL A 36 1.33 -8.04 -0.09
CA VAL A 36 2.54 -8.86 -0.19
C VAL A 36 2.99 -8.93 -1.64
N ARG A 37 4.27 -8.68 -1.87
CA ARG A 37 4.93 -8.87 -3.17
C ARG A 37 6.30 -9.50 -2.91
N ASP A 38 6.61 -10.57 -3.63
CA ASP A 38 7.87 -11.30 -3.47
C ASP A 38 8.17 -11.73 -2.02
N GLY A 39 7.12 -11.98 -1.22
CA GLY A 39 7.20 -12.35 0.19
C GLY A 39 7.35 -11.19 1.17
N GLU A 40 7.41 -9.95 0.68
CA GLU A 40 7.59 -8.74 1.49
C GLU A 40 6.36 -7.84 1.46
N LEU A 41 6.18 -7.03 2.51
CA LEU A 41 5.10 -6.05 2.58
C LEU A 41 5.45 -4.82 1.75
N ALA A 42 4.60 -4.49 0.78
CA ALA A 42 4.77 -3.38 -0.13
C ALA A 42 3.52 -2.50 -0.18
N MET A 43 3.75 -1.19 -0.17
CA MET A 43 2.68 -0.20 -0.21
C MET A 43 2.09 -0.06 -1.62
N VAL A 44 0.77 0.02 -1.70
CA VAL A 44 0.01 0.41 -2.89
C VAL A 44 -0.89 1.59 -2.53
N LEU A 45 -0.94 2.60 -3.38
CA LEU A 45 -1.86 3.73 -3.24
C LEU A 45 -3.13 3.43 -4.04
N ARG A 46 -4.29 3.41 -3.37
CA ARG A 46 -5.60 3.33 -4.04
C ARG A 46 -6.37 4.63 -3.89
N SER A 47 -6.76 5.21 -5.02
CA SER A 47 -7.61 6.40 -5.06
C SER A 47 -9.07 6.10 -4.69
N SER A 48 -9.54 4.86 -4.89
CA SER A 48 -10.92 4.44 -4.61
C SER A 48 -11.24 4.26 -3.12
N ALA A 49 -10.24 4.33 -2.26
CA ALA A 49 -10.29 3.90 -0.86
C ALA A 49 -10.39 5.08 0.13
N GLY A 50 -10.88 6.24 -0.33
CA GLY A 50 -10.86 7.47 0.46
C GLY A 50 -9.44 7.95 0.76
N THR A 51 -9.26 8.66 1.88
CA THR A 51 -7.95 9.00 2.46
C THR A 51 -7.83 8.56 3.92
N ASP A 52 -8.88 7.96 4.48
CA ASP A 52 -8.98 7.60 5.88
C ASP A 52 -8.54 6.15 6.14
N VAL A 53 -7.90 5.95 7.29
CA VAL A 53 -7.33 4.65 7.68
C VAL A 53 -8.42 3.60 7.93
N ALA A 54 -9.61 4.00 8.38
CA ALA A 54 -10.70 3.07 8.63
C ALA A 54 -11.20 2.47 7.31
N THR A 55 -11.45 3.29 6.27
CA THR A 55 -11.79 2.81 4.93
C THR A 55 -10.67 1.95 4.35
N ALA A 56 -9.40 2.32 4.55
CA ALA A 56 -8.25 1.51 4.13
C ALA A 56 -8.34 0.07 4.65
N LEU A 57 -8.60 -0.08 5.94
CA LEU A 57 -8.69 -1.37 6.61
C LEU A 57 -9.95 -2.14 6.18
N ALA A 58 -11.06 -1.44 5.99
CA ALA A 58 -12.34 -2.05 5.61
C ALA A 58 -12.29 -2.73 4.23
N ILE A 59 -11.46 -2.25 3.30
CA ILE A 59 -11.33 -2.82 1.95
C ILE A 59 -10.19 -3.83 1.80
N LEU A 60 -9.36 -4.00 2.84
CA LEU A 60 -8.24 -4.94 2.80
C LEU A 60 -8.69 -6.41 2.57
N PRO A 61 -9.84 -6.86 3.12
CA PRO A 61 -10.39 -8.20 2.85
C PRO A 61 -10.85 -8.42 1.41
N ASP A 62 -11.10 -7.35 0.63
CA ASP A 62 -11.43 -7.45 -0.80
C ASP A 62 -10.23 -7.94 -1.62
N GLY A 63 -9.03 -7.87 -1.03
CA GLY A 63 -7.78 -8.32 -1.63
C GLY A 63 -7.25 -7.36 -2.69
N VAL A 64 -6.38 -7.89 -3.56
CA VAL A 64 -5.69 -7.13 -4.61
C VAL A 64 -6.57 -6.92 -5.84
N SER A 65 -6.42 -5.79 -6.51
CA SER A 65 -7.07 -5.54 -7.80
C SER A 65 -6.42 -6.38 -8.93
N PRO A 66 -7.08 -6.55 -10.10
CA PRO A 66 -6.49 -7.27 -11.23
C PRO A 66 -5.15 -6.66 -11.70
N ASP A 67 -5.02 -5.33 -11.70
CA ASP A 67 -3.80 -4.64 -12.10
C ASP A 67 -2.68 -4.83 -11.06
N GLU A 68 -3.02 -4.85 -9.78
CA GLU A 68 -2.07 -5.15 -8.70
C GLU A 68 -1.62 -6.62 -8.77
N ALA A 69 -2.53 -7.55 -9.01
CA ALA A 69 -2.21 -8.97 -9.20
C ALA A 69 -1.29 -9.18 -10.41
N ALA A 70 -1.55 -8.49 -11.53
CA ALA A 70 -0.69 -8.50 -12.72
C ALA A 70 0.72 -7.96 -12.44
N ARG A 71 0.87 -7.11 -11.41
CA ARG A 71 2.16 -6.59 -10.91
C ARG A 71 2.79 -7.47 -9.83
N GLY A 72 2.19 -8.62 -9.50
CA GLY A 72 2.70 -9.60 -8.56
C GLY A 72 2.32 -9.35 -7.09
N PHE A 73 1.36 -8.47 -6.83
CA PHE A 73 0.83 -8.29 -5.46
C PHE A 73 -0.17 -9.39 -5.10
N THR A 74 -0.19 -9.72 -3.82
CA THR A 74 -1.09 -10.69 -3.19
C THR A 74 -1.56 -10.17 -1.84
N THR A 75 -2.64 -10.74 -1.30
CA THR A 75 -3.10 -10.47 0.07
C THR A 75 -3.01 -11.73 0.90
N GLU A 76 -2.65 -11.57 2.18
CA GLU A 76 -2.73 -12.62 3.20
C GLU A 76 -3.96 -12.40 4.10
N VAL A 77 -4.60 -11.24 4.01
CA VAL A 77 -5.87 -10.97 4.69
C VAL A 77 -7.00 -11.67 3.92
N SER A 78 -7.57 -12.69 4.55
CA SER A 78 -8.71 -13.44 4.03
C SER A 78 -9.98 -12.58 4.02
N PRO A 79 -10.89 -12.79 3.04
CA PRO A 79 -12.22 -12.16 3.05
C PRO A 79 -13.03 -12.51 4.30
N SER A 80 -12.75 -13.64 4.96
CA SER A 80 -13.41 -14.02 6.22
C SER A 80 -13.10 -13.08 7.39
N ALA A 81 -12.06 -12.25 7.30
CA ALA A 81 -11.76 -11.26 8.33
C ALA A 81 -12.77 -10.09 8.36
N ALA A 82 -13.55 -9.91 7.29
CA ALA A 82 -14.54 -8.83 7.17
C ALA A 82 -15.80 -9.10 8.02
N PRO A 83 -16.43 -8.05 8.60
CA PRO A 83 -16.00 -6.64 8.55
C PRO A 83 -14.76 -6.38 9.39
N ILE A 84 -13.93 -5.44 8.92
CA ILE A 84 -12.81 -4.89 9.67
C ILE A 84 -13.16 -3.48 10.12
N ASP A 85 -13.19 -3.26 11.43
CA ASP A 85 -13.48 -1.95 12.03
C ASP A 85 -12.28 -1.44 12.83
N LEU A 86 -12.08 -0.12 12.83
CA LEU A 86 -11.00 0.54 13.55
C LEU A 86 -11.58 1.42 14.67
N VAL A 87 -11.16 1.14 15.91
CA VAL A 87 -11.47 1.96 17.08
C VAL A 87 -10.18 2.59 17.59
N GLN A 88 -10.14 3.92 17.62
CA GLN A 88 -9.03 4.66 18.22
C GLN A 88 -9.18 4.68 19.74
N GLY A 89 -8.13 4.28 20.45
CA GLY A 89 -8.03 4.35 21.91
C GLY A 89 -7.48 5.70 22.38
N PRO A 90 -7.64 6.00 23.68
CA PRO A 90 -7.27 7.29 24.27
C PRO A 90 -5.76 7.58 24.20
N ASP A 91 -4.91 6.56 24.14
CA ASP A 91 -3.44 6.68 24.17
C ASP A 91 -2.81 6.67 22.76
N GLY A 92 -3.62 6.83 21.70
CA GLY A 92 -3.18 6.67 20.31
C GLY A 92 -2.94 5.20 19.89
N ALA A 93 -3.21 4.26 20.80
CA ALA A 93 -3.32 2.84 20.49
C ALA A 93 -4.63 2.60 19.72
N ALA A 94 -4.58 1.83 18.66
CA ALA A 94 -5.77 1.47 17.89
C ALA A 94 -6.15 0.01 18.13
N THR A 95 -7.44 -0.28 18.21
CA THR A 95 -7.98 -1.63 18.20
C THR A 95 -8.64 -1.87 16.86
N VAL A 96 -8.28 -2.97 16.20
CA VAL A 96 -8.89 -3.42 14.96
C VAL A 96 -9.75 -4.63 15.28
N SER A 97 -11.06 -4.51 15.05
CA SER A 97 -12.01 -5.60 15.19
C SER A 97 -12.10 -6.39 13.90
N LEU A 98 -12.12 -7.71 14.02
CA LEU A 98 -12.21 -8.67 12.92
C LEU A 98 -13.40 -9.60 13.17
N ALA A 99 -13.97 -10.14 12.09
CA ALA A 99 -15.04 -11.15 12.19
C ALA A 99 -14.56 -12.55 12.59
N ILE A 100 -13.25 -12.76 12.62
CA ILE A 100 -12.61 -14.02 13.01
C ILE A 100 -11.61 -13.79 14.13
N ALA A 101 -11.32 -14.85 14.87
CA ALA A 101 -10.25 -14.90 15.82
C ALA A 101 -8.89 -14.48 15.19
N PRO A 102 -8.15 -13.52 15.79
CA PRO A 102 -6.87 -13.06 15.25
C PRO A 102 -5.78 -14.13 15.13
N ASP A 103 -5.85 -15.21 15.90
CA ASP A 103 -4.92 -16.34 15.85
C ASP A 103 -5.10 -17.23 14.61
N SER A 104 -6.23 -17.09 13.91
CA SER A 104 -6.46 -17.70 12.60
C SER A 104 -5.77 -16.96 11.45
N LEU A 105 -5.29 -15.74 11.68
CA LEU A 105 -4.52 -14.98 10.70
C LEU A 105 -3.06 -15.40 10.67
N SER A 106 -2.45 -15.37 9.47
CA SER A 106 -1.00 -15.51 9.35
C SER A 106 -0.30 -14.29 9.98
N PRO A 107 0.95 -14.43 10.48
CA PRO A 107 1.73 -13.29 10.95
C PRO A 107 1.85 -12.19 9.90
N THR A 108 1.95 -12.56 8.62
CA THR A 108 2.00 -11.63 7.50
C THR A 108 0.67 -10.87 7.34
N ALA A 109 -0.47 -11.53 7.47
CA ALA A 109 -1.78 -10.87 7.45
C ALA A 109 -1.92 -9.85 8.61
N MET A 110 -1.48 -10.21 9.81
CA MET A 110 -1.48 -9.27 10.95
C MET A 110 -0.59 -8.05 10.67
N HIS A 111 0.58 -8.26 10.06
CA HIS A 111 1.46 -7.16 9.67
C HIS A 111 0.90 -6.32 8.51
N GLN A 112 0.21 -6.91 7.52
CA GLN A 112 -0.52 -6.17 6.48
C GLN A 112 -1.53 -5.20 7.10
N ILE A 113 -2.31 -5.67 8.08
CA ILE A 113 -3.27 -4.86 8.84
C ILE A 113 -2.55 -3.73 9.58
N ALA A 114 -1.50 -4.05 10.35
CA ALA A 114 -0.77 -3.05 11.13
C ALA A 114 -0.09 -1.98 10.25
N CYS A 115 0.48 -2.35 9.11
CA CYS A 115 1.10 -1.42 8.17
C CYS A 115 0.06 -0.53 7.49
N THR A 116 -1.09 -1.09 7.11
CA THR A 116 -2.22 -0.32 6.56
C THR A 116 -2.79 0.65 7.61
N ALA A 117 -2.84 0.23 8.88
CA ALA A 117 -3.27 1.07 10.00
C ALA A 117 -2.28 2.22 10.30
N ARG A 118 -1.02 2.10 9.88
CA ARG A 118 0.07 3.07 10.08
C ARG A 118 0.33 3.41 11.55
N THR A 119 -0.04 2.52 12.46
CA THR A 119 0.15 2.65 13.90
C THR A 119 0.33 1.27 14.53
N THR A 120 0.60 1.25 15.84
CA THR A 120 0.54 0.01 16.61
C THR A 120 -0.93 -0.34 16.86
N VAL A 121 -1.33 -1.57 16.52
CA VAL A 121 -2.72 -2.04 16.67
C VAL A 121 -2.81 -3.24 17.59
N ARG A 122 -3.94 -3.40 18.29
CA ARG A 122 -4.36 -4.69 18.85
C ARG A 122 -5.46 -5.24 17.95
N LEU A 123 -5.34 -6.51 17.57
CA LEU A 123 -6.39 -7.18 16.79
C LEU A 123 -7.33 -7.88 17.77
N THR A 124 -8.64 -7.78 17.54
CA THR A 124 -9.66 -8.44 18.36
C THR A 124 -10.72 -9.12 17.51
N GLY A 125 -11.19 -10.28 17.92
CA GLY A 125 -12.19 -11.08 17.20
C GLY A 125 -12.45 -12.39 17.95
N ASP A 126 -13.70 -12.88 17.95
CA ASP A 126 -14.13 -14.08 18.68
C ASP A 126 -13.72 -14.11 20.17
N GLY A 127 -13.67 -12.95 20.82
CA GLY A 127 -13.27 -12.80 22.22
C GLY A 127 -11.75 -12.92 22.46
N ILE A 128 -10.95 -13.14 21.42
CA ILE A 128 -9.49 -13.17 21.47
C ILE A 128 -8.96 -11.78 21.13
N THR A 129 -7.94 -11.33 21.86
CA THR A 129 -7.23 -10.07 21.58
C THR A 129 -5.74 -10.32 21.58
N THR A 130 -5.04 -9.82 20.57
CA THR A 130 -3.59 -9.99 20.45
C THR A 130 -2.83 -9.03 21.36
N ASP A 131 -1.55 -9.34 21.57
CA ASP A 131 -0.57 -8.32 21.92
C ASP A 131 -0.46 -7.25 20.83
N PRO A 132 0.10 -6.07 21.15
CA PRO A 132 0.24 -4.99 20.18
C PRO A 132 1.10 -5.41 18.97
N VAL A 133 0.50 -5.36 17.78
CA VAL A 133 1.13 -5.63 16.50
C VAL A 133 1.64 -4.32 15.90
N ARG A 134 2.86 -4.34 15.38
CA ARG A 134 3.47 -3.20 14.69
C ARG A 134 3.76 -3.56 13.25
N CYS A 135 3.76 -2.55 12.40
CA CYS A 135 4.30 -2.69 11.06
C CYS A 135 5.80 -2.98 11.11
N PRO A 136 6.30 -4.08 10.51
CA PRO A 136 7.72 -4.41 10.53
C PRO A 136 8.55 -3.64 9.50
N VAL A 137 7.91 -3.03 8.49
CA VAL A 137 8.62 -2.16 7.54
C VAL A 137 8.91 -0.81 8.21
N ARG A 138 10.15 -0.34 8.10
CA ARG A 138 10.64 0.92 8.67
C ARG A 138 10.94 1.93 7.57
#